data_AF-A0A954KP85-F1
#
_entry.id   AF-A0A954KP85-F1
#
_cell.length_a   1.000
_cell.length_b   1.000
_cell.length_c   1.000
_cell.angle_alpha   90.00
_cell.angle_beta   90.00
_cell.angle_gamma   90.00
#
_symmetry.space_group_name_H-M   'P 1'
#
loop_
_entity.id
_entity.type
_entity.pdbx_description
1 polymer ?
#
loop_
_entity_poly.entity_id
_entity_poly.type
_entity_poly.pdbx_seq_one_letter_code
_entity_poly.pdbx_strand_id
1 'polypeptide(L)'
;MKIVYHLVDHDGQLVRVPTEVIERYWKHGGGLPEISQLVGERLQLVASLLDDNLNPIINYLLDLELVEGWITAESKMKAYQVLSLSRTESKLEELQSLLEQWPENWPTQLAVALDVPLAGLNKIGLGGPLPMCDLWGISQKKLIEFFEEVCEQD
;
A
#
# COMPACT_ATOMS: atom_id res chain seq x y z
N MET A 1 -13.97 -1.00 10.58
CA MET A 1 -12.91 -1.33 9.59
C MET A 1 -11.49 -1.00 10.10
N LYS A 2 -10.45 -1.58 9.49
CA LYS A 2 -9.03 -1.30 9.84
C LYS A 2 -8.09 -1.37 8.63
N ILE A 3 -6.96 -0.65 8.68
CA ILE A 3 -5.89 -0.73 7.67
C ILE A 3 -4.67 -1.43 8.28
N VAL A 4 -4.10 -2.38 7.55
CA VAL A 4 -2.85 -3.08 7.93
C VAL A 4 -1.83 -2.93 6.81
N TYR A 5 -0.57 -2.73 7.19
CA TYR A 5 0.53 -2.53 6.27
C TYR A 5 1.52 -3.68 6.27
N HIS A 6 1.92 -4.09 5.08
CA HIS A 6 3.03 -5.01 4.85
C HIS A 6 3.99 -4.36 3.85
N LEU A 7 5.30 -4.40 4.12
CA LEU A 7 6.31 -4.02 3.14
C LEU A 7 7.02 -5.27 2.62
N VAL A 8 7.51 -5.20 1.39
CA VAL A 8 8.47 -6.18 0.88
C VAL A 8 9.86 -5.78 1.38
N ASP A 9 10.53 -6.68 2.09
CA ASP A 9 11.91 -6.47 2.54
C ASP A 9 12.94 -6.82 1.46
N HIS A 10 14.22 -6.65 1.78
CA HIS A 10 15.34 -6.95 0.88
C HIS A 10 15.43 -8.41 0.43
N ASP A 11 14.83 -9.34 1.18
CA ASP A 11 14.77 -10.77 0.85
C ASP A 11 13.48 -11.13 0.07
N GLY A 12 12.72 -10.12 -0.34
CA GLY A 12 11.47 -10.29 -1.06
C GLY A 12 10.33 -10.82 -0.18
N GLN A 13 10.45 -10.71 1.14
CA GLN A 13 9.43 -11.18 2.08
C GLN A 13 8.49 -10.05 2.50
N LEU A 14 7.19 -10.36 2.59
CA LEU A 14 6.21 -9.45 3.17
C LEU A 14 6.32 -9.47 4.69
N VAL A 15 6.77 -8.36 5.25
CA VAL A 15 6.84 -8.15 6.70
C VAL A 15 5.79 -7.15 7.12
N ARG A 16 5.08 -7.46 8.20
CA ARG A 16 4.09 -6.57 8.77
C ARG A 16 4.76 -5.39 9.47
N VAL A 17 4.24 -4.19 9.23
CA VAL A 17 4.77 -2.94 9.78
C VAL A 17 3.69 -2.26 10.60
N PRO A 18 4.02 -1.68 11.77
CA PRO A 18 3.09 -0.84 12.50
C PRO A 18 2.63 0.36 11.68
N THR A 19 1.33 0.66 11.71
CA THR A 19 0.72 1.76 10.95
C THR A 19 1.39 3.10 11.27
N GLU A 20 1.70 3.35 12.54
CA GLU A 20 2.31 4.62 12.95
C GLU A 20 3.73 4.80 12.40
N VAL A 21 4.46 3.69 12.22
CA VAL A 21 5.82 3.71 11.68
C VAL A 21 5.79 4.06 10.20
N ILE A 22 4.92 3.42 9.41
CA ILE A 22 4.84 3.68 7.98
C ILE A 22 4.26 5.08 7.68
N GLU A 23 3.31 5.56 8.48
CA GLU A 23 2.80 6.94 8.38
C GLU A 23 3.90 7.96 8.62
N ARG A 24 4.71 7.77 9.67
CA ARG A 24 5.85 8.64 9.94
C ARG A 24 6.88 8.57 8.83
N TYR A 25 7.18 7.37 8.32
CA TYR A 25 8.13 7.19 7.21
C TYR A 25 7.68 7.98 5.98
N TRP A 26 6.40 7.82 5.60
CA TRP A 26 5.79 8.56 4.51
C TRP A 26 5.85 10.08 4.72
N LYS A 27 5.45 10.55 5.91
CA LYS A 27 5.39 11.97 6.26
C LYS A 27 6.77 12.63 6.23
N HIS A 28 7.78 11.96 6.75
CA HIS A 28 9.16 12.48 6.79
C HIS A 28 9.94 12.23 5.49
N GLY A 29 9.38 11.42 4.58
CA GLY A 29 10.01 11.10 3.30
C GLY A 29 11.18 10.13 3.43
N GLY A 30 11.26 9.35 4.50
CA GLY A 30 12.36 8.42 4.75
C GLY A 30 13.02 8.58 6.12
N GLY A 31 14.20 7.97 6.26
CA GLY A 31 15.10 8.20 7.38
C GLY A 31 14.69 7.58 8.72
N LEU A 32 13.70 6.68 8.74
CA LEU A 32 13.39 5.88 9.92
C LEU A 32 14.16 4.55 9.84
N PRO A 33 15.10 4.29 10.77
CA PRO A 33 15.90 3.07 10.75
C PRO A 33 15.07 1.79 10.66
N GLU A 34 13.88 1.78 11.29
CA GLU A 34 12.96 0.64 11.31
C GLU A 34 12.48 0.23 9.91
N ILE A 35 12.42 1.18 8.97
CA ILE A 35 12.01 0.92 7.59
C ILE A 35 13.24 0.87 6.68
N SER A 36 14.17 1.82 6.83
CA SER A 36 15.36 1.93 5.99
C SER A 36 16.29 0.71 6.09
N GLN A 37 16.20 -0.09 7.15
CA GLN A 37 16.93 -1.38 7.25
C GLN A 37 16.21 -2.53 6.54
N LEU A 38 14.90 -2.40 6.30
CA LEU A 38 14.10 -3.44 5.67
C LEU A 38 14.09 -3.29 4.15
N VAL A 39 14.07 -2.05 3.65
CA VAL A 39 13.92 -1.73 2.23
C VAL A 39 15.24 -1.35 1.59
N GLY A 40 15.41 -1.71 0.31
CA GLY A 40 16.54 -1.30 -0.52
C GLY A 40 16.28 0.02 -1.25
N GLU A 41 16.41 -0.01 -2.57
CA GLU A 41 16.16 1.14 -3.46
C GLU A 41 14.67 1.36 -3.76
N ARG A 42 13.78 0.54 -3.21
CA ARG A 42 12.34 0.62 -3.45
C ARG A 42 11.54 0.43 -2.18
N LEU A 43 10.46 1.18 -2.05
CA LEU A 43 9.41 0.94 -1.05
C LEU A 43 8.23 0.26 -1.76
N GLN A 44 8.14 -1.05 -1.61
CA GLN A 44 7.01 -1.84 -2.05
C GLN A 44 6.12 -2.14 -0.85
N LEU A 45 4.91 -1.59 -0.86
CA LEU A 45 4.01 -1.57 0.28
C LEU A 45 2.63 -2.07 -0.13
N VAL A 46 2.10 -3.01 0.64
CA VAL A 46 0.70 -3.42 0.61
C VAL A 46 -0.04 -2.75 1.76
N ALA A 47 -1.12 -2.04 1.44
CA ALA A 47 -2.07 -1.56 2.43
C ALA A 47 -3.39 -2.33 2.28
N SER A 48 -3.71 -3.18 3.24
CA SER A 48 -4.94 -3.98 3.26
C SER A 48 -6.00 -3.26 4.07
N LEU A 49 -7.11 -2.89 3.43
CA LEU A 49 -8.32 -2.47 4.12
C LEU A 49 -9.12 -3.72 4.50
N LEU A 50 -9.36 -3.90 5.79
CA LEU A 50 -10.01 -5.07 6.35
C LEU A 50 -11.35 -4.67 7.02
N ASP A 51 -12.34 -5.55 6.91
CA ASP A 51 -13.59 -5.44 7.64
C ASP A 51 -13.42 -5.76 9.15
N ASP A 52 -14.51 -5.72 9.91
CA ASP A 52 -14.49 -5.99 11.35
C ASP A 52 -14.20 -7.47 11.69
N ASN A 53 -14.40 -8.37 10.73
CA ASN A 53 -14.04 -9.79 10.82
C ASN A 53 -12.63 -10.08 10.30
N LEU A 54 -11.87 -9.03 9.98
CA LEU A 54 -10.50 -9.06 9.43
C LEU A 54 -10.40 -9.62 8.01
N ASN A 55 -11.50 -9.73 7.28
CA ASN A 55 -11.47 -10.10 5.87
C ASN A 55 -11.01 -8.91 5.02
N PRO A 56 -10.16 -9.14 4.00
CA PRO A 56 -9.74 -8.08 3.11
C PRO A 56 -10.89 -7.61 2.22
N ILE A 57 -11.20 -6.32 2.32
CA ILE A 57 -12.12 -5.61 1.42
C ILE A 57 -11.38 -5.27 0.13
N ILE A 58 -10.17 -4.73 0.24
CA ILE A 58 -9.28 -4.38 -0.87
C ILE A 58 -7.83 -4.31 -0.39
N ASN A 59 -6.90 -4.70 -1.25
CA ASN A 59 -5.46 -4.58 -1.02
C ASN A 59 -4.90 -3.56 -2.01
N TYR A 60 -4.32 -2.47 -1.49
CA TYR A 60 -3.67 -1.46 -2.30
C TYR A 60 -2.18 -1.75 -2.41
N LEU A 61 -1.65 -1.71 -3.63
CA LEU A 61 -0.22 -1.81 -3.90
C LEU A 61 0.36 -0.42 -4.17
N LEU A 62 1.43 -0.11 -3.48
CA LEU A 62 2.23 1.10 -3.66
C LEU A 62 3.67 0.67 -3.92
N ASP A 63 4.25 1.17 -5.01
CA ASP A 63 5.65 0.93 -5.36
C ASP A 63 6.32 2.28 -5.64
N LEU A 64 7.41 2.56 -4.94
CA LEU A 64 8.14 3.81 -5.04
C LEU A 64 9.64 3.55 -5.15
N GLU A 65 10.28 4.26 -6.06
CA GLU A 65 11.74 4.38 -6.05
C GLU A 65 12.19 5.26 -4.88
N LEU A 66 13.22 4.80 -4.20
CA LEU A 66 13.92 5.49 -3.14
C LEU A 66 15.30 5.92 -3.65
N VAL A 67 15.71 7.13 -3.30
CA VAL A 67 17.08 7.59 -3.55
C VAL A 67 17.80 7.62 -2.21
N GLU A 68 18.82 6.77 -2.06
CA GLU A 68 19.56 6.60 -0.80
C GLU A 68 18.66 6.31 0.42
N GLY A 69 17.56 5.56 0.21
CA GLY A 69 16.58 5.25 1.25
C GLY A 69 15.57 6.37 1.55
N TRP A 70 15.51 7.40 0.72
CA TRP A 70 14.57 8.51 0.86
C TRP A 70 13.52 8.51 -0.25
N ILE A 71 12.27 8.79 0.14
CA ILE A 71 11.18 9.03 -0.79
C ILE A 71 11.37 10.43 -1.38
N THR A 72 11.58 10.50 -2.69
CA THR A 72 11.74 11.78 -3.39
C THR A 72 10.38 12.46 -3.64
N ALA A 73 10.41 13.76 -3.92
CA ALA A 73 9.22 14.50 -4.33
C ALA A 73 8.64 13.95 -5.65
N GLU A 74 9.50 13.48 -6.56
CA GLU A 74 9.08 12.85 -7.82
C GLU A 74 8.36 11.53 -7.55
N SER A 75 8.92 10.66 -6.70
CA SER A 75 8.29 9.39 -6.31
C SER A 75 6.93 9.62 -5.65
N LYS A 76 6.83 10.61 -4.74
CA LYS A 76 5.53 11.01 -4.16
C LYS A 76 4.54 11.50 -5.21
N MET A 77 4.98 12.30 -6.17
CA MET A 77 4.13 12.80 -7.25
C MET A 77 3.56 11.65 -8.09
N LYS A 78 4.39 10.66 -8.45
CA LYS A 78 3.95 9.45 -9.15
C LYS A 78 2.86 8.73 -8.34
N ALA A 79 3.06 8.57 -7.03
CA ALA A 79 2.06 7.97 -6.14
C ALA A 79 0.70 8.69 -6.17
N TYR A 80 0.69 10.03 -6.25
CA TYR A 80 -0.54 10.82 -6.36
C TYR A 80 -1.21 10.68 -7.73
N GLN A 81 -0.41 10.64 -8.80
CA GLN A 81 -0.91 10.50 -10.17
C GLN A 81 -1.67 9.17 -10.35
N VAL A 82 -1.17 8.09 -9.76
CA VAL A 82 -1.82 6.77 -9.75
C VAL A 82 -3.25 6.84 -9.20
N LEU A 83 -3.50 7.65 -8.17
CA LEU A 83 -4.85 7.85 -7.60
C LEU A 83 -5.80 8.58 -8.57
N SER A 84 -5.26 9.43 -9.44
CA SER A 84 -6.03 10.25 -10.39
C SER A 84 -6.35 9.54 -11.71
N LEU A 85 -5.82 8.33 -11.94
CA LEU A 85 -6.07 7.58 -13.16
C LEU A 85 -7.57 7.25 -13.27
N SER A 86 -8.19 7.79 -14.31
CA SER A 86 -9.63 7.67 -14.56
C SER A 86 -9.99 6.51 -15.51
N ARG A 87 -9.00 5.91 -16.18
CA ARG A 87 -9.21 4.84 -17.18
C ARG A 87 -8.78 3.48 -16.66
N THR A 88 -9.67 2.49 -16.79
CA THR A 88 -9.43 1.10 -16.39
C THR A 88 -8.25 0.47 -17.13
N GLU A 89 -8.04 0.81 -18.41
CA GLU A 89 -6.94 0.29 -19.23
C GLU A 89 -5.57 0.79 -18.72
N SER A 90 -5.43 2.10 -18.47
CA SER A 90 -4.20 2.68 -17.94
C SER A 90 -3.85 2.14 -16.55
N LYS A 91 -4.86 1.84 -15.71
CA LYS A 91 -4.64 1.17 -14.42
C LYS A 91 -4.14 -0.26 -14.58
N LEU A 92 -4.57 -0.97 -15.62
CA LEU A 92 -4.15 -2.34 -15.86
C LEU A 92 -2.71 -2.41 -16.35
N GLU A 93 -2.31 -1.50 -17.25
CA GLU A 93 -0.93 -1.38 -17.72
C GLU A 93 0.03 -0.99 -16.58
N GLU A 94 -0.35 -0.01 -15.76
CA GLU A 94 0.44 0.36 -14.58
C GLU A 94 0.51 -0.78 -13.56
N LEU A 95 -0.60 -1.48 -13.32
CA LEU A 95 -0.59 -2.64 -12.43
C LEU A 95 0.33 -3.74 -12.97
N GLN A 96 0.31 -4.02 -14.27
CA GLN A 96 1.22 -5.00 -14.87
C GLN A 96 2.69 -4.59 -14.68
N SER A 97 3.04 -3.35 -15.03
CA SER A 97 4.39 -2.82 -14.87
C SER A 97 4.86 -2.84 -13.41
N LEU A 98 3.98 -2.50 -12.47
CA LEU A 98 4.26 -2.62 -11.04
C LEU A 98 4.53 -4.08 -10.67
N LEU A 99 3.66 -5.01 -11.08
CA LEU A 99 3.77 -6.42 -10.70
C LEU A 99 5.03 -7.11 -11.26
N GLU A 100 5.60 -6.64 -12.38
CA GLU A 100 6.89 -7.13 -12.90
C GLU A 100 8.05 -6.94 -11.91
N GLN A 101 7.94 -5.96 -11.02
CA GLN A 101 8.99 -5.63 -10.06
C GLN A 101 8.73 -6.25 -8.67
N TRP A 102 7.58 -6.88 -8.47
CA TRP A 102 7.20 -7.49 -7.19
C TRP A 102 7.66 -8.94 -7.08
N PRO A 103 7.89 -9.45 -5.86
CA PRO A 103 8.17 -10.88 -5.67
C PRO A 103 7.05 -11.75 -6.24
N GLU A 104 7.36 -12.75 -7.07
CA GLU A 104 6.34 -13.58 -7.74
C GLU A 104 5.34 -14.23 -6.77
N ASN A 105 5.78 -14.55 -5.56
CA ASN A 105 4.97 -15.18 -4.53
C ASN A 105 4.27 -14.19 -3.57
N TRP A 106 4.32 -12.87 -3.81
CA TRP A 106 3.69 -11.86 -2.94
C TRP A 106 2.20 -12.15 -2.64
N PRO A 107 1.36 -12.64 -3.59
CA PRO A 107 -0.04 -12.93 -3.28
C PRO A 107 -0.17 -14.05 -2.25
N THR A 108 0.68 -15.07 -2.36
CA THR A 108 0.71 -16.20 -1.43
C THR A 108 1.18 -15.75 -0.05
N GLN A 109 2.23 -14.92 -0.01
CA GLN A 109 2.73 -14.35 1.23
C GLN A 109 1.66 -13.49 1.93
N LEU A 110 0.94 -12.65 1.17
CA LEU A 110 -0.12 -11.81 1.71
C LEU A 110 -1.29 -12.63 2.23
N ALA A 111 -1.69 -13.68 1.52
CA ALA A 111 -2.76 -14.58 1.93
C ALA A 111 -2.42 -15.24 3.27
N VAL A 112 -1.18 -15.70 3.44
CA VAL A 112 -0.67 -16.24 4.70
C VAL A 112 -0.66 -15.17 5.80
N ALA A 113 -0.15 -13.97 5.50
CA ALA A 113 -0.05 -12.88 6.49
C ALA A 113 -1.42 -12.40 7.00
N LEU A 114 -2.45 -12.48 6.16
CA LEU A 114 -3.82 -12.11 6.50
C LEU A 114 -4.66 -13.28 7.02
N ASP A 115 -4.13 -14.51 7.00
CA ASP A 115 -4.86 -15.76 7.33
C ASP A 115 -6.14 -15.94 6.50
N VAL A 116 -6.01 -15.76 5.18
CA VAL A 116 -7.11 -15.90 4.22
C VAL A 116 -6.72 -16.79 3.04
N PRO A 117 -7.68 -17.46 2.37
CA PRO A 117 -7.37 -18.16 1.13
C PRO A 117 -6.93 -17.17 0.05
N LEU A 118 -6.05 -17.60 -0.85
CA LEU A 118 -5.59 -16.79 -1.98
C LEU A 118 -6.74 -16.23 -2.83
N ALA A 119 -7.80 -17.01 -3.02
CA ALA A 119 -9.01 -16.58 -3.73
C ALA A 119 -9.75 -15.41 -3.05
N GLY A 120 -9.48 -15.16 -1.77
CA GLY A 120 -9.97 -14.00 -1.02
C GLY A 120 -9.22 -12.70 -1.33
N LEU A 121 -8.10 -12.74 -2.04
CA LEU A 121 -7.33 -11.56 -2.46
C LEU A 121 -7.77 -11.05 -3.85
N ASN A 122 -9.07 -10.97 -4.10
CA ASN A 122 -9.62 -10.71 -5.43
C ASN A 122 -9.73 -9.22 -5.82
N LYS A 123 -9.55 -8.31 -4.85
CA LYS A 123 -9.63 -6.85 -5.06
C LYS A 123 -8.28 -6.21 -4.81
N ILE A 124 -7.63 -5.81 -5.91
CA ILE A 124 -6.35 -5.10 -5.89
C ILE A 124 -6.56 -3.67 -6.41
N GLY A 125 -6.10 -2.69 -5.63
CA GLY A 125 -6.04 -1.28 -6.01
C GLY A 125 -4.59 -0.82 -6.15
N LEU A 126 -4.38 0.28 -6.86
CA LEU A 126 -3.08 0.95 -6.94
C LEU A 126 -3.04 2.19 -6.04
N GLY A 127 -1.86 2.50 -5.52
CA GLY A 127 -1.66 3.60 -4.56
C GLY A 127 -2.05 3.17 -3.15
N GLY A 128 -3.06 3.82 -2.58
CA GLY A 128 -3.64 3.42 -1.30
C GLY A 128 -3.72 4.52 -0.25
N PRO A 129 -3.94 4.15 1.02
CA PRO A 129 -4.31 5.10 2.07
C PRO A 129 -3.30 6.22 2.34
N LEU A 130 -1.99 5.94 2.26
CA LEU A 130 -0.96 6.95 2.54
C LEU A 130 -1.01 8.13 1.54
N PRO A 131 -0.90 7.89 0.21
CA PRO A 131 -1.02 8.98 -0.75
C PRO A 131 -2.42 9.61 -0.75
N MET A 132 -3.49 8.86 -0.45
CA MET A 132 -4.85 9.43 -0.34
C MET A 132 -4.96 10.41 0.83
N CYS A 133 -4.49 10.01 2.01
CA CYS A 133 -4.46 10.85 3.20
C CYS A 133 -3.62 12.12 2.99
N ASP A 134 -2.44 11.99 2.39
CA ASP A 134 -1.55 13.13 2.12
C ASP A 134 -2.17 14.09 1.09
N LEU A 135 -2.71 13.56 -0.01
CA LEU A 135 -3.34 14.34 -1.07
C LEU A 135 -4.59 15.09 -0.58
N TRP A 136 -5.40 14.46 0.28
CA TRP A 136 -6.65 15.04 0.79
C TRP A 136 -6.47 15.82 2.09
N GLY A 137 -5.29 15.78 2.70
CA GLY A 137 -5.01 16.43 3.97
C GLY A 137 -5.82 15.85 5.14
N ILE A 138 -6.09 14.55 5.13
CA ILE A 138 -6.87 13.85 6.17
C ILE A 138 -6.06 12.77 6.87
N SER A 139 -6.50 12.36 8.06
CA SER A 139 -5.92 11.20 8.77
C SER A 139 -6.44 9.87 8.22
N GLN A 140 -5.73 8.78 8.48
CA GLN A 140 -6.23 7.43 8.18
C GLN A 140 -7.54 7.11 8.89
N LYS A 141 -7.71 7.59 10.13
CA LYS A 141 -9.00 7.45 10.84
C LYS A 141 -10.13 8.05 10.01
N LYS A 142 -9.94 9.27 9.48
CA LYS A 142 -10.96 9.94 8.67
C LYS A 142 -11.19 9.24 7.34
N LEU A 143 -10.14 8.65 6.76
CA LEU A 143 -10.26 7.84 5.55
C LEU A 143 -11.04 6.54 5.80
N ILE A 144 -10.84 5.89 6.95
CA ILE A 144 -11.60 4.70 7.35
C ILE A 144 -13.08 5.05 7.52
N GLU A 145 -13.40 6.15 8.23
CA GLU A 145 -14.78 6.64 8.36
C GLU A 145 -15.44 6.83 6.97
N PHE A 146 -14.71 7.40 6.01
CA PHE A 146 -15.20 7.55 4.64
C PHE A 146 -15.47 6.20 3.95
N PHE A 147 -14.57 5.21 4.10
CA PHE A 147 -14.80 3.88 3.53
C PHE A 147 -15.98 3.15 4.17
N GLU A 148 -16.18 3.32 5.48
CA GLU A 148 -17.34 2.77 6.19
C GLU A 148 -18.64 3.35 5.62
N GLU A 149 -18.73 4.67 5.45
CA GLU A 149 -19.90 5.34 4.85
C GLU A 149 -20.20 4.88 3.42
N VAL A 150 -19.16 4.64 2.61
CA VAL A 150 -19.32 4.20 1.21
C VAL A 150 -19.74 2.73 1.15
N CYS A 151 -19.14 1.85 1.95
CA CYS A 151 -19.49 0.43 1.95
C CYS A 151 -20.88 0.14 2.55
N GLU A 152 -21.43 1.02 3.39
CA GLU A 152 -22.83 0.91 3.86
C GLU A 152 -23.85 1.27 2.78
N GLN A 153 -23.44 1.91 1.68
CA GLN A 153 -24.32 2.33 0.59
C GLN A 153 -24.39 1.33 -0.58
N ASP A 154 -23.52 0.31 -0.60
CA ASP A 154 -23.47 -0.79 -1.58
C ASP A 154 -24.16 -2.07 -1.06
#